data_AF-A0A524FAQ5-F1
#
_entry.id   AF-A0A524FAQ5-F1
#
_cell.length_a   1.000
_cell.length_b   1.000
_cell.length_c   1.000
_cell.angle_alpha   90.00
_cell.angle_beta   90.00
_cell.angle_gamma   90.00
#
_symmetry.space_group_name_H-M   'P 1'
#
loop_
_entity.id
_entity.type
_entity.pdbx_description
1 polymer ?
#
loop_
_entity_poly.entity_id
_entity_poly.type
_entity_poly.pdbx_seq_one_letter_code
_entity_poly.pdbx_strand_id
1 'polypeptide(L)'
;MSEGTEKNFRKISRNFKEKIELMKRTPTKKSVKIFFDLCNFGIKNYIETEMKRFPNKKQKEIIIEMNEFNEKMKLRRKKKWK
;
A
#
# COMPACT_ATOMS: atom_id res chain seq x y z
N MET A 1 -0.84 -38.55 -11.10
CA MET A 1 -0.19 -37.21 -11.05
C MET A 1 -1.28 -36.14 -11.10
N SER A 2 -1.99 -35.86 -10.00
CA SER A 2 -3.05 -34.82 -9.96
C SER A 2 -3.48 -34.38 -8.55
N GLU A 3 -3.13 -35.11 -7.49
CA GLU A 3 -3.57 -34.78 -6.12
C GLU A 3 -2.90 -33.53 -5.51
N GLY A 4 -1.74 -33.12 -6.03
CA GLY A 4 -0.97 -31.96 -5.51
C GLY A 4 -1.56 -30.60 -5.88
N THR A 5 -2.23 -30.49 -7.03
CA THR A 5 -2.84 -29.24 -7.52
C THR A 5 -4.18 -28.96 -6.83
N GLU A 6 -5.00 -29.97 -6.59
CA GLU A 6 -6.34 -29.83 -6.00
C GLU A 6 -6.31 -29.39 -4.51
N LYS A 7 -5.35 -29.91 -3.73
CA LYS A 7 -5.10 -29.47 -2.35
C LYS A 7 -4.68 -27.99 -2.29
N ASN A 8 -3.91 -27.52 -3.28
CA ASN A 8 -3.51 -26.11 -3.38
C ASN A 8 -4.68 -25.20 -3.68
N PHE A 9 -5.58 -25.59 -4.60
CA PHE A 9 -6.80 -24.83 -4.88
C PHE A 9 -7.71 -24.71 -3.65
N ARG A 10 -7.95 -25.79 -2.91
CA ARG A 10 -8.77 -25.74 -1.68
C ARG A 10 -8.19 -24.79 -0.64
N LYS A 11 -6.86 -24.77 -0.46
CA LYS A 11 -6.17 -23.86 0.47
C LYS A 11 -6.33 -22.40 0.03
N ILE A 12 -6.18 -22.14 -1.27
CA ILE A 12 -6.34 -20.79 -1.86
C ILE A 12 -7.78 -20.31 -1.68
N SER A 13 -8.77 -21.13 -2.00
CA SER A 13 -10.20 -20.78 -1.86
C SER A 13 -10.60 -20.54 -0.40
N ARG A 14 -10.08 -21.32 0.55
CA ARG A 14 -10.30 -21.10 1.99
C ARG A 14 -9.72 -19.76 2.46
N ASN A 15 -8.46 -19.48 2.13
CA ASN A 15 -7.81 -18.22 2.49
C ASN A 15 -8.55 -17.01 1.89
N PHE A 16 -9.07 -17.14 0.67
CA PHE A 16 -9.86 -16.09 0.04
C PHE A 16 -11.20 -15.88 0.77
N LYS A 17 -11.92 -16.97 1.10
CA LYS A 17 -13.18 -16.90 1.85
C LYS A 17 -12.98 -16.27 3.23
N GLU A 18 -11.94 -16.66 3.96
CA GLU A 18 -11.61 -16.10 5.27
C GLU A 18 -11.33 -14.60 5.19
N LYS A 19 -10.59 -14.15 4.17
CA LYS A 19 -10.34 -12.71 3.93
C LYS A 19 -11.63 -11.94 3.61
N ILE A 20 -12.50 -12.50 2.77
CA ILE A 20 -13.81 -11.91 2.46
C ILE A 20 -14.68 -11.83 3.71
N GLU A 21 -14.68 -12.87 4.54
CA GLU A 21 -15.49 -12.92 5.75
C GLU A 21 -14.97 -11.95 6.82
N LEU A 22 -13.65 -11.84 6.96
CA LEU A 22 -13.00 -10.82 7.78
C LEU A 22 -13.36 -9.41 7.30
N MET A 23 -13.34 -9.17 5.99
CA MET A 23 -13.74 -7.88 5.40
C MET A 23 -15.22 -7.58 5.64
N LYS A 24 -16.11 -8.57 5.54
CA LYS A 24 -17.54 -8.42 5.86
C LYS A 24 -17.79 -8.10 7.33
N ARG A 25 -17.00 -8.68 8.24
CA ARG A 25 -17.10 -8.45 9.69
C ARG A 25 -16.46 -7.14 10.14
N THR A 26 -15.61 -6.54 9.30
CA THR A 26 -14.96 -5.26 9.62
C THR A 26 -15.87 -4.12 9.15
N PRO A 27 -16.44 -3.31 10.05
CA PRO A 27 -17.24 -2.16 9.66
C PRO A 27 -16.43 -1.25 8.75
N THR A 28 -17.00 -0.79 7.64
CA THR A 28 -16.32 0.05 6.64
C THR A 28 -15.58 1.22 7.26
N LYS A 29 -16.15 1.85 8.30
CA LYS A 29 -15.51 2.93 9.08
C LYS A 29 -14.18 2.49 9.71
N LYS A 30 -14.10 1.28 10.27
CA LYS A 30 -12.85 0.74 10.84
C LYS A 30 -11.83 0.43 9.74
N SER A 31 -12.26 -0.13 8.62
CA SER A 31 -11.38 -0.41 7.47
C SER A 31 -10.76 0.87 6.90
N VAL A 32 -11.56 1.92 6.74
CA VAL A 32 -11.09 3.24 6.30
C VAL A 32 -10.10 3.84 7.30
N LYS A 33 -10.36 3.72 8.60
CA LYS A 33 -9.42 4.15 9.64
C LYS A 33 -8.08 3.42 9.53
N ILE A 34 -8.11 2.08 9.46
CA ILE A 34 -6.91 1.25 9.32
C ILE A 34 -6.13 1.64 8.05
N PHE A 35 -6.82 1.91 6.95
CA PHE A 35 -6.19 2.37 5.72
C PHE A 35 -5.43 3.69 5.91
N PHE A 36 -6.05 4.70 6.54
CA PHE A 36 -5.38 5.96 6.84
C PHE A 36 -4.21 5.78 7.82
N ASP A 37 -4.36 4.92 8.83
CA ASP A 37 -3.28 4.61 9.78
C ASP A 37 -2.07 3.99 9.06
N LEU A 38 -2.30 3.06 8.13
CA LEU A 38 -1.24 2.46 7.30
C LEU A 38 -0.57 3.48 6.37
N CYS A 39 -1.34 4.34 5.72
CA CYS A 39 -0.79 5.42 4.89
C CYS A 39 0.08 6.37 5.71
N ASN A 40 -0.40 6.79 6.89
CA ASN A 40 0.35 7.64 7.81
C ASN A 40 1.64 6.97 8.28
N PHE A 41 1.59 5.68 8.62
CA PHE A 41 2.77 4.90 8.98
C PHE A 41 3.79 4.86 7.84
N GLY A 42 3.35 4.58 6.61
CA GLY A 42 4.22 4.55 5.43
C GLY A 42 4.88 5.91 5.16
N ILE A 43 4.11 7.00 5.25
CA ILE A 43 4.64 8.37 5.07
C ILE A 43 5.67 8.70 6.15
N LYS A 44 5.40 8.39 7.42
CA LYS A 44 6.34 8.62 8.53
C LYS A 44 7.64 7.86 8.31
N ASN A 45 7.55 6.56 8.00
CA ASN A 45 8.72 5.72 7.78
C ASN A 45 9.57 6.22 6.60
N TYR A 46 8.93 6.69 5.52
CA TYR A 46 9.63 7.31 4.39
C TYR A 46 10.38 8.58 4.81
N ILE A 47 9.72 9.48 5.53
CA ILE A 47 10.33 10.73 6.04
C ILE A 47 11.53 10.41 6.93
N GLU A 48 11.38 9.49 7.89
CA GLU A 48 12.47 9.09 8.77
C GLU A 48 13.66 8.52 8.00
N THR A 49 13.39 7.70 6.98
CA THR A 49 14.44 7.13 6.13
C THR A 49 15.18 8.21 5.34
N GLU A 50 14.46 9.14 4.74
CA GLU A 50 15.04 10.25 3.99
C GLU A 50 15.82 11.22 4.89
N MET A 51 15.34 11.49 6.10
CA MET A 51 16.07 12.32 7.08
C MET A 51 17.35 11.62 7.58
N LYS A 52 17.34 10.29 7.76
CA LYS A 52 18.57 9.53 8.07
C LYS A 52 19.58 9.59 6.94
N ARG A 53 19.10 9.56 5.69
CA ARG A 53 19.93 9.62 4.49
C ARG A 53 20.46 11.02 4.21
N PHE A 54 19.66 12.03 4.51
CA PHE A 54 19.93 13.44 4.25
C PHE A 54 19.64 14.27 5.52
N PRO A 55 20.54 14.26 6.52
CA PRO A 55 20.30 14.90 7.82
C PRO A 55 20.09 16.42 7.74
N ASN A 56 20.58 17.06 6.66
CA ASN A 56 20.42 18.50 6.45
C ASN A 56 19.09 18.87 5.77
N LYS A 57 18.35 17.90 5.21
CA LYS A 57 17.05 18.15 4.58
C LYS A 57 15.98 18.35 5.65
N LYS A 58 15.14 19.36 5.47
CA LYS A 58 13.97 19.55 6.32
C LYS A 58 12.87 18.59 5.89
N GLN A 59 12.09 18.10 6.86
CA GLN A 59 10.91 17.26 6.60
C GLN A 59 9.96 17.86 5.56
N LYS A 60 9.76 19.19 5.58
CA LYS A 60 8.91 19.89 4.60
C LYS A 60 9.41 19.67 3.16
N GLU A 61 10.72 19.69 2.94
CA GLU A 61 11.33 19.51 1.62
C GLU A 61 11.10 18.08 1.12
N ILE A 62 11.29 17.09 2.00
CA ILE A 62 11.03 15.67 1.71
C ILE A 62 9.57 15.45 1.28
N ILE A 63 8.61 16.09 1.96
CA ILE A 63 7.18 16.01 1.63
C ILE A 63 6.89 16.65 0.27
N ILE A 64 7.50 17.80 -0.02
CA ILE A 64 7.35 18.50 -1.31
C ILE A 64 7.89 17.61 -2.44
N GLU A 65 9.10 17.08 -2.30
CA GLU A 65 9.72 16.18 -3.29
C GLU A 65 8.87 14.93 -3.54
N MET A 66 8.31 14.34 -2.48
CA MET A 66 7.40 13.19 -2.58
C MET A 66 6.16 13.52 -3.42
N ASN A 67 5.57 14.70 -3.21
CA ASN A 67 4.41 15.15 -3.96
C ASN A 67 4.74 15.44 -5.43
N GLU A 68 5.85 16.13 -5.70
CA GLU A 68 6.31 16.39 -7.05
C GLU A 68 6.60 15.10 -7.82
N PHE A 69 7.21 14.11 -7.16
CA PHE A 69 7.44 12.80 -7.74
C PHE A 69 6.13 12.10 -8.13
N ASN A 70 5.12 12.14 -7.25
CA ASN A 70 3.81 11.58 -7.52
C ASN A 70 3.15 12.23 -8.76
N GLU A 71 3.19 13.56 -8.87
CA GLU A 71 2.66 14.27 -10.03
C GLU A 71 3.40 13.91 -11.33
N LYS A 72 4.73 13.82 -11.30
CA LYS A 72 5.52 13.35 -12.44
C LYS A 72 5.14 11.92 -12.86
N MET A 73 4.89 11.04 -11.89
CA MET A 73 4.48 9.65 -12.17
C MET A 73 3.06 9.55 -12.75
N LYS A 74 2.12 10.40 -12.31
CA LYS A 74 0.78 10.50 -12.91
C LYS A 74 0.85 10.92 -14.38
N LEU A 75 1.69 11.91 -14.70
CA LEU A 75 1.89 12.38 -16.08
C LEU A 75 2.52 11.30 -16.97
N ARG A 76 3.50 10.55 -16.46
CA ARG A 76 4.10 9.41 -17.18
C ARG A 76 3.09 8.31 -17.48
N ARG A 77 2.20 7.99 -16.53
CA ARG A 77 1.12 7.02 -16.76
C ARG A 77 0.19 7.49 -17.87
N LYS A 78 -0.26 8.76 -17.87
CA LYS A 78 -1.13 9.29 -18.93
C LYS A 78 -0.51 9.23 -20.32
N LYS A 79 0.82 9.43 -20.44
CA LYS A 79 1.53 9.34 -21.73
C LYS A 79 1.68 7.91 -22.27
N LYS A 80 1.62 6.88 -21.42
CA LYS A 80 1.81 5.47 -21.81
C LYS A 80 0.56 4.82 -22.43
N TRP A 81 -0.61 5.45 -22.27
CA TRP A 81 -1.89 5.00 -22.81
C TRP A 81 -2.38 5.87 -23.98
N LYS A 82 -1.51 6.73 -24.51
CA LYS A 82 -1.69 7.47 -25.77
C LYS A 82 -0.77 6.85 -26.83
#